data_AF-A0A7S7ZGY4-F1
#
_entry.id   AF-A0A7S7ZGY4-F1
#
_cell.length_a   1.000
_cell.length_b   1.000
_cell.length_c   1.000
_cell.angle_alpha   90.00
_cell.angle_beta   90.00
_cell.angle_gamma   90.00
#
_symmetry.space_group_name_H-M   'P 1'
#
loop_
_entity.id
_entity.type
_entity.pdbx_description
1 polymer ?
#
loop_
_entity_poly.entity_id
_entity_poly.type
_entity_poly.pdbx_seq_one_letter_code
_entity_poly.pdbx_strand_id
1 'polypeptide(L)'
;MPRFDPDRSYRSSYGGSPFGRRFSGLLPWMFVVGIVTVIVLSFRHGTHWPVPYAADDRASEIILQHSGNPDDRLQVDVVRTIDGDTFLARVHQHDGRDLVARVRLRGIDAAEMKASCQDELDKADAATKALRNLLGQGGVTIYNLGSEKYGRVLADVATKRTANVSAAMLAGGYARSYNGGHRGSWCARGWRFW
;
A
#
# COMPACT_ATOMS: atom_id res chain seq x y z
N MET A 1 61.74 -18.38 -37.12
CA MET A 1 60.50 -18.44 -37.94
C MET A 1 60.73 -19.51 -39.01
N PRO A 2 59.82 -20.43 -39.35
CA PRO A 2 58.35 -20.47 -39.16
C PRO A 2 57.92 -21.77 -38.39
N ARG A 3 56.67 -22.24 -38.20
CA ARG A 3 55.32 -21.92 -38.69
C ARG A 3 54.31 -22.59 -37.73
N PHE A 4 53.15 -21.97 -37.57
CA PHE A 4 51.97 -22.45 -36.82
C PHE A 4 51.25 -23.60 -37.54
N ASP A 5 50.80 -24.60 -36.75
CA ASP A 5 49.59 -25.49 -36.81
C ASP A 5 49.12 -26.14 -38.13
N PRO A 6 48.12 -27.07 -38.15
CA PRO A 6 47.44 -27.83 -37.08
C PRO A 6 47.30 -29.35 -37.40
N ASP A 7 47.09 -30.21 -36.41
CA ASP A 7 46.20 -31.40 -36.50
C ASP A 7 46.40 -32.34 -35.31
N ARG A 8 45.64 -32.09 -34.24
CA ARG A 8 45.43 -33.07 -33.16
C ARG A 8 43.99 -33.55 -33.22
N SER A 9 43.74 -34.52 -34.09
CA SER A 9 42.47 -35.23 -34.19
C SER A 9 42.25 -36.11 -32.94
N TYR A 10 41.73 -35.53 -31.86
CA TYR A 10 41.21 -36.32 -30.74
C TYR A 10 39.76 -36.72 -31.06
N ARG A 11 39.60 -37.95 -31.54
CA ARG A 11 38.30 -38.60 -31.76
C ARG A 11 37.50 -38.60 -30.46
N SER A 12 36.35 -37.94 -30.49
CA SER A 12 35.29 -38.11 -29.48
C SER A 12 34.72 -39.53 -29.60
N SER A 13 35.05 -40.39 -28.65
CA SER A 13 34.32 -41.63 -28.41
C SER A 13 33.01 -41.29 -27.70
N TYR A 14 31.92 -41.23 -28.45
CA TYR A 14 30.57 -41.32 -27.88
C TYR A 14 30.35 -42.77 -27.40
N GLY A 15 30.64 -43.01 -26.13
CA GLY A 15 30.25 -44.21 -25.41
C GLY A 15 28.74 -44.21 -25.18
N GLY A 16 28.09 -45.31 -25.58
CA GLY A 16 26.65 -45.48 -25.58
C GLY A 16 25.99 -45.34 -24.20
N SER A 17 24.73 -44.89 -24.28
CA SER A 17 23.71 -44.83 -23.25
C SER A 17 23.34 -46.23 -22.70
N PRO A 18 23.28 -46.43 -21.36
CA PRO A 18 22.85 -47.70 -20.80
C PRO A 18 21.46 -47.69 -20.12
N PHE A 19 20.62 -46.67 -20.33
CA PHE A 19 19.28 -46.65 -19.70
C PHE A 19 18.15 -46.60 -20.72
N GLY A 20 17.86 -47.79 -21.25
CA GLY A 20 16.63 -48.08 -21.95
C GLY A 20 15.44 -48.20 -21.00
N ARG A 21 14.38 -47.46 -21.37
CA ARG A 21 12.94 -47.76 -21.24
C ARG A 21 12.32 -48.01 -19.86
N ARG A 22 11.18 -47.31 -19.68
CA ARG A 22 9.91 -47.66 -18.99
C ARG A 22 9.62 -46.81 -17.75
N PHE A 23 8.92 -45.68 -17.91
CA PHE A 23 7.94 -45.18 -16.94
C PHE A 23 6.92 -44.27 -17.65
N SER A 24 6.05 -44.91 -18.44
CA SER A 24 4.79 -44.32 -18.89
C SER A 24 3.73 -44.73 -17.86
N GLY A 25 3.00 -43.78 -17.26
CA GLY A 25 1.73 -44.09 -16.60
C GLY A 25 1.30 -43.31 -15.36
N LEU A 26 2.21 -42.74 -14.55
CA LEU A 26 1.80 -42.21 -13.21
C LEU A 26 2.37 -40.84 -12.80
N LEU A 27 3.13 -40.18 -13.68
CA LEU A 27 3.76 -38.88 -13.38
C LEU A 27 2.90 -37.60 -13.62
N PRO A 28 1.77 -37.58 -14.37
CA PRO A 28 1.05 -36.30 -14.57
C PRO A 28 0.26 -35.84 -13.33
N TRP A 29 -0.40 -36.77 -12.63
CA TRP A 29 -1.36 -36.42 -11.58
C TRP A 29 -0.69 -35.96 -10.28
N MET A 30 0.46 -36.54 -9.92
CA MET A 30 1.22 -36.09 -8.75
C MET A 30 1.69 -34.64 -8.88
N PHE A 31 1.99 -34.18 -10.11
CA PHE A 31 2.31 -32.78 -10.39
C PHE A 31 1.09 -31.88 -10.20
N VAL A 32 -0.09 -32.31 -10.65
CA VAL A 32 -1.35 -31.54 -10.48
C VAL A 32 -1.74 -31.44 -9.00
N VAL A 33 -1.67 -32.54 -8.25
CA VAL A 33 -1.99 -32.55 -6.81
C VAL A 33 -0.98 -31.71 -6.02
N GLY A 34 0.30 -31.76 -6.39
CA GLY A 34 1.34 -30.90 -5.81
C GLY A 34 1.07 -29.40 -6.08
N ILE A 35 0.69 -29.03 -7.30
CA ILE A 35 0.35 -27.64 -7.65
C ILE A 35 -0.91 -27.19 -6.90
N VAL A 36 -1.96 -28.01 -6.84
CA VAL A 36 -3.20 -27.67 -6.13
C VAL A 36 -2.95 -27.53 -4.62
N THR A 37 -2.14 -28.39 -4.02
CA THR A 37 -1.78 -28.27 -2.60
C THR A 37 -0.92 -27.04 -2.31
N VAL A 38 0.03 -26.67 -3.16
CA VAL A 38 0.80 -25.41 -3.03
C VAL A 38 -0.10 -24.17 -3.16
N ILE A 39 -1.06 -24.17 -4.09
CA ILE A 39 -2.04 -23.09 -4.24
C ILE A 39 -2.92 -22.99 -3.00
N VAL A 40 -3.49 -24.11 -2.54
CA VAL A 40 -4.39 -24.13 -1.38
C VAL A 40 -3.65 -23.80 -0.08
N LEU A 41 -2.42 -24.27 0.12
CA LEU A 41 -1.60 -23.86 1.27
C LEU A 41 -1.23 -22.37 1.21
N SER A 42 -0.93 -21.82 0.03
CA SER A 42 -0.67 -20.37 -0.12
C SER A 42 -1.92 -19.53 0.19
N PHE A 43 -3.12 -20.01 -0.17
CA PHE A 43 -4.38 -19.34 0.18
C PHE A 43 -4.74 -19.45 1.67
N ARG A 44 -4.32 -20.52 2.37
CA ARG A 44 -4.56 -20.67 3.82
C ARG A 44 -3.53 -19.93 4.68
N HIS A 45 -2.32 -19.72 4.18
CA HIS A 45 -1.24 -19.01 4.87
C HIS A 45 -1.19 -17.51 4.54
N GLY A 46 -2.34 -16.84 4.42
CA GLY A 46 -2.49 -15.38 4.57
C GLY A 46 -1.41 -14.49 3.93
N THR A 47 -0.80 -14.95 2.84
CA THR A 47 0.35 -14.29 2.23
C THR A 47 -0.21 -13.39 1.17
N HIS A 48 -0.21 -12.12 1.54
CA HIS A 48 -0.48 -10.98 0.68
C HIS A 48 0.00 -11.25 -0.75
N TRP A 49 -0.89 -11.04 -1.71
CA TRP A 49 -0.49 -10.79 -3.09
C TRP A 49 0.58 -9.67 -3.08
N PRO A 50 1.65 -9.72 -3.88
CA PRO A 50 2.60 -8.62 -3.97
C PRO A 50 1.94 -7.50 -4.76
N VAL A 51 1.09 -6.72 -4.10
CA VAL A 51 0.77 -5.38 -4.57
C VAL A 51 2.02 -4.56 -4.29
N PRO A 52 2.68 -3.96 -5.29
CA PRO A 52 3.97 -3.26 -5.12
C PRO A 52 3.86 -1.94 -4.32
N TYR A 53 2.80 -1.74 -3.55
CA TYR A 53 2.55 -0.56 -2.73
C TYR A 53 2.34 -0.94 -1.26
N ALA A 54 3.27 -1.72 -0.70
CA ALA A 54 3.43 -1.74 0.74
C ALA A 54 4.00 -0.37 1.13
N ALA A 55 3.21 0.45 1.82
CA ALA A 55 3.76 1.65 2.45
C ALA A 55 4.88 1.22 3.40
N ASP A 56 6.09 1.70 3.14
CA ASP A 56 7.29 1.37 3.90
C ASP A 56 7.53 2.47 4.94
N ASP A 57 7.78 2.11 6.19
CA ASP A 57 8.11 3.06 7.26
C ASP A 57 9.36 3.89 6.88
N ARG A 58 10.27 3.32 6.08
CA ARG A 58 11.43 4.06 5.52
C ARG A 58 11.01 5.10 4.48
N ALA A 59 9.96 4.86 3.70
CA ALA A 59 9.49 5.81 2.70
C ALA A 59 8.90 7.06 3.38
N SER A 60 8.16 6.88 4.48
CA SER A 60 7.72 7.99 5.33
C SER A 60 8.88 8.80 5.90
N GLU A 61 9.94 8.14 6.36
CA GLU A 61 11.13 8.82 6.87
C GLU A 61 11.83 9.64 5.79
N ILE A 62 11.98 9.09 4.57
CA ILE A 62 12.59 9.82 3.44
C ILE A 62 11.76 11.05 3.06
N ILE A 63 10.42 10.94 3.04
CA ILE A 63 9.51 12.06 2.75
C ILE A 63 9.63 13.14 3.84
N LEU A 64 9.75 12.75 5.10
CA LEU A 64 9.93 13.69 6.22
C LEU A 64 11.29 14.38 6.18
N GLN A 65 12.37 13.65 5.86
CA GLN A 65 13.71 14.22 5.72
C GLN A 65 13.81 15.22 4.54
N HIS A 66 13.09 14.96 3.45
CA HIS A 66 13.02 15.88 2.31
C HIS A 66 12.15 17.11 2.58
N SER A 67 11.26 17.06 3.57
CA SER A 67 10.36 18.16 3.95
C SER A 67 10.91 18.98 5.12
N GLY A 68 12.22 19.11 5.25
CA GLY A 68 12.88 19.85 6.34
C GLY A 68 12.38 21.31 6.49
N ASN A 69 11.66 21.84 5.51
CA ASN A 69 10.92 23.08 5.59
C ASN A 69 9.38 22.83 5.65
N PRO A 70 8.64 23.36 6.65
CA PRO A 70 7.19 23.19 6.76
C PRO A 70 6.39 23.75 5.56
N ASP A 71 7.00 24.63 4.75
CA ASP A 71 6.39 25.20 3.54
C ASP A 71 6.53 24.34 2.28
N ASP A 72 7.27 23.22 2.35
CA ASP A 72 7.45 22.35 1.20
C ASP A 72 6.14 21.68 0.81
N ARG A 73 5.70 21.98 -0.41
CA ARG A 73 4.50 21.43 -1.03
C ARG A 73 4.89 20.32 -1.98
N LEU A 74 4.59 19.07 -1.61
CA LEU A 74 4.85 17.92 -2.46
C LEU A 74 3.59 17.51 -3.20
N GLN A 75 3.68 17.43 -4.53
CA GLN A 75 2.63 16.81 -5.32
C GLN A 75 2.71 15.30 -5.16
N VAL A 76 1.54 14.68 -4.97
CA VAL A 76 1.42 13.25 -4.74
C VAL A 76 0.27 12.66 -5.53
N ASP A 77 0.44 11.40 -5.88
CA ASP A 77 -0.62 10.60 -6.48
C ASP A 77 -1.28 9.73 -5.42
N VAL A 78 -2.61 9.77 -5.38
CA VAL A 78 -3.38 8.98 -4.42
C VAL A 78 -3.50 7.56 -4.95
N VAL A 79 -2.85 6.62 -4.29
CA VAL A 79 -2.89 5.20 -4.66
C VAL A 79 -4.18 4.56 -4.19
N ARG A 80 -4.56 4.78 -2.93
CA ARG A 80 -5.83 4.31 -2.35
C ARG A 80 -6.19 5.10 -1.10
N THR A 81 -7.48 5.27 -0.86
CA THR A 81 -8.02 5.72 0.44
C THR A 81 -8.14 4.51 1.36
N ILE A 82 -7.66 4.62 2.61
CA ILE A 82 -7.77 3.53 3.61
C ILE A 82 -9.01 3.78 4.47
N ASP A 83 -9.05 4.95 5.13
CA ASP A 83 -10.10 5.38 6.04
C ASP A 83 -10.43 6.86 5.77
N GLY A 84 -11.44 7.42 6.46
CA GLY A 84 -11.86 8.82 6.28
C GLY A 84 -10.82 9.88 6.67
N ASP A 85 -9.69 9.49 7.28
CA ASP A 85 -8.59 10.39 7.63
C ASP A 85 -7.21 9.94 7.11
N THR A 86 -7.12 8.77 6.46
CA THR A 86 -5.84 8.13 6.11
C THR A 86 -5.87 7.60 4.68
N PHE A 87 -4.85 7.94 3.89
CA PHE A 87 -4.70 7.47 2.50
C PHE A 87 -3.24 7.11 2.17
N LEU A 88 -3.05 6.32 1.12
CA LEU A 88 -1.74 6.06 0.53
C LEU A 88 -1.42 7.11 -0.52
N ALA A 89 -0.36 7.85 -0.27
CA ALA A 89 0.22 8.81 -1.19
C ALA A 89 1.47 8.20 -1.83
N ARG A 90 1.58 8.33 -3.15
CA ARG A 90 2.81 8.12 -3.88
C ARG A 90 3.45 9.46 -4.17
N VAL A 91 4.70 9.59 -3.79
CA VAL A 91 5.54 10.75 -4.08
C VAL A 91 6.54 10.34 -5.13
N HIS A 92 6.54 11.05 -6.27
CA HIS A 92 7.55 10.87 -7.31
C HIS A 92 8.79 11.67 -6.94
N GLN A 93 9.89 10.98 -6.59
CA GLN A 93 11.16 11.63 -6.32
C GLN A 93 11.89 11.91 -7.63
N HIS A 94 12.63 13.02 -7.69
CA HIS A 94 13.40 13.40 -8.88
C HIS A 94 14.43 12.33 -9.30
N ASP A 95 14.89 11.53 -8.34
CA ASP A 95 15.85 10.43 -8.53
C ASP A 95 15.21 9.15 -9.14
N GLY A 96 13.98 9.26 -9.68
CA GLY A 96 13.27 8.16 -10.34
C GLY A 96 12.69 7.11 -9.39
N ARG A 97 12.70 7.37 -8.07
CA ARG A 97 12.13 6.48 -7.05
C ARG A 97 10.71 6.92 -6.70
N ASP A 98 9.78 5.98 -6.78
CA ASP A 98 8.41 6.16 -6.29
C ASP A 98 8.36 5.77 -4.81
N LEU A 99 8.14 6.75 -3.93
CA LEU A 99 7.95 6.49 -2.51
C LEU A 99 6.48 6.42 -2.19
N VAL A 100 6.03 5.34 -1.55
CA VAL A 100 4.64 5.22 -1.08
C VAL A 100 4.61 5.28 0.43
N ALA A 101 3.87 6.23 0.97
CA ALA A 101 3.69 6.41 2.40
C ALA A 101 2.22 6.52 2.78
N ARG A 102 1.94 6.18 4.04
CA ARG A 102 0.63 6.41 4.68
C ARG A 102 0.59 7.84 5.18
N VAL A 103 -0.32 8.62 4.63
CA VAL A 103 -0.56 10.01 5.03
C VAL A 103 -1.85 10.07 5.82
N ARG A 104 -1.78 10.58 7.05
CA ARG A 104 -2.92 10.91 7.89
C ARG A 104 -3.17 12.42 7.83
N LEU A 105 -4.44 12.79 7.63
CA LEU A 105 -4.88 14.18 7.64
C LEU A 105 -4.71 14.79 9.04
N ARG A 106 -4.07 15.95 9.10
CA ARG A 106 -3.86 16.69 10.35
C ARG A 106 -5.16 17.32 10.87
N GLY A 107 -5.31 17.33 12.18
CA GLY A 107 -6.37 18.06 12.89
C GLY A 107 -7.77 17.42 12.80
N ILE A 108 -7.88 16.24 12.20
CA ILE A 108 -9.16 15.53 12.07
C ILE A 108 -9.05 14.08 12.54
N ASP A 109 -10.19 13.55 12.95
CA ASP A 109 -10.41 12.14 13.24
C ASP A 109 -11.71 11.72 12.55
N ALA A 110 -11.64 10.66 11.76
CA ALA A 110 -12.80 10.07 11.09
C ALA A 110 -13.20 8.77 11.79
N ALA A 111 -14.42 8.30 11.52
CA ALA A 111 -14.84 6.97 11.96
C ALA A 111 -14.00 5.90 11.23
N GLU A 112 -13.57 4.89 11.98
CA GLU A 112 -12.75 3.79 11.48
C GLU A 112 -13.66 2.74 10.81
N MET A 113 -13.23 2.14 9.70
CA MET A 113 -14.02 1.11 9.00
C MET A 113 -14.23 -0.16 9.85
N LYS A 114 -13.38 -0.39 10.87
CA LYS A 114 -13.53 -1.47 11.85
C LYS A 114 -14.47 -1.06 12.99
N ALA A 115 -15.69 -0.71 12.62
CA ALA A 115 -16.70 -0.22 13.53
C ALA A 115 -17.25 -1.32 14.46
N SER A 116 -17.61 -0.94 15.69
CA SER A 116 -18.32 -1.84 16.60
C SER A 116 -19.85 -1.74 16.49
N CYS A 117 -20.35 -0.71 15.82
CA CYS A 117 -21.77 -0.43 15.63
C CYS A 117 -22.07 0.02 14.19
N GLN A 118 -23.31 -0.18 13.75
CA GLN A 118 -23.74 0.18 12.39
C GLN A 118 -23.59 1.68 12.12
N ASP A 119 -23.98 2.53 13.08
CA ASP A 119 -23.86 3.99 12.95
C ASP A 119 -22.41 4.46 12.72
N GLU A 120 -21.43 3.79 13.31
CA GLU A 120 -20.02 4.11 13.11
C GLU A 120 -19.56 3.64 11.74
N LEU A 121 -20.01 2.47 11.29
CA LEU A 121 -19.71 1.96 9.95
C LEU A 121 -20.27 2.87 8.87
N ASP A 122 -21.52 3.33 9.01
CA ASP A 122 -22.18 4.21 8.05
C ASP A 122 -21.46 5.57 7.97
N LYS A 123 -20.99 6.09 9.11
CA LYS A 123 -20.16 7.31 9.15
C LYS A 123 -18.78 7.09 8.55
N ALA A 124 -18.16 5.94 8.80
CA ALA A 124 -16.86 5.59 8.23
C ALA A 124 -16.93 5.48 6.71
N ASP A 125 -17.98 4.85 6.18
CA ASP A 125 -18.22 4.75 4.74
C ASP A 125 -18.52 6.13 4.12
N ALA A 126 -19.36 6.94 4.76
CA ALA A 126 -19.64 8.30 4.31
C ALA A 126 -18.36 9.16 4.29
N ALA A 127 -17.52 9.07 5.31
CA ALA A 127 -16.25 9.79 5.39
C ALA A 127 -15.26 9.31 4.32
N THR A 128 -15.14 8.00 4.13
CA THR A 128 -14.26 7.42 3.10
C THR A 128 -14.69 7.83 1.69
N LYS A 129 -16.00 7.84 1.42
CA LYS A 129 -16.56 8.31 0.14
C LYS A 129 -16.29 9.80 -0.07
N ALA A 130 -16.51 10.63 0.95
CA ALA A 130 -16.24 12.06 0.88
C ALA A 130 -14.76 12.34 0.60
N LEU A 131 -13.86 11.68 1.34
CA LEU A 131 -12.42 11.82 1.14
C LEU A 131 -12.02 11.38 -0.28
N ARG A 132 -12.52 10.25 -0.76
CA ARG A 132 -12.27 9.76 -2.12
C ARG A 132 -12.74 10.77 -3.17
N ASN A 133 -13.90 11.40 -2.98
CA ASN A 133 -14.42 12.41 -3.90
C ASN A 133 -13.55 13.68 -3.89
N LEU A 134 -13.06 14.10 -2.73
CA LEU A 134 -12.15 15.26 -2.62
C LEU A 134 -10.82 14.96 -3.31
N LEU A 135 -10.19 13.83 -3.00
CA LEU A 135 -8.94 13.39 -3.61
C LEU A 135 -9.06 13.12 -5.11
N GLY A 136 -10.23 12.67 -5.57
CA GLY A 136 -10.56 12.47 -6.99
C GLY A 136 -10.61 13.76 -7.82
N GLN A 137 -10.55 14.94 -7.20
CA GLN A 137 -10.41 16.22 -7.92
C GLN A 137 -9.03 16.37 -8.59
N GLY A 138 -8.06 15.54 -8.19
CA GLY A 138 -6.70 15.53 -8.73
C GLY A 138 -5.84 16.71 -8.24
N GLY A 139 -4.56 16.66 -8.62
CA GLY A 139 -3.56 17.64 -8.17
C GLY A 139 -3.41 17.68 -6.66
N VAL A 140 -3.29 16.49 -6.05
CA VAL A 140 -3.19 16.37 -4.59
C VAL A 140 -1.80 16.83 -4.17
N THR A 141 -1.76 17.79 -3.26
CA THR A 141 -0.54 18.38 -2.71
C THR A 141 -0.54 18.19 -1.20
N ILE A 142 0.52 17.63 -0.66
CA ILE A 142 0.72 17.51 0.79
C ILE A 142 1.74 18.56 1.25
N TYR A 143 1.52 19.13 2.43
CA TYR A 143 2.40 20.12 3.04
C TYR A 143 2.35 20.03 4.57
N ASN A 144 3.25 20.74 5.26
CA ASN A 144 3.36 20.71 6.72
C ASN A 144 3.50 19.27 7.25
N LEU A 145 4.49 18.55 6.71
CA LEU A 145 4.73 17.14 7.01
C LEU A 145 5.31 17.00 8.43
N GLY A 146 4.73 16.09 9.21
CA GLY A 146 5.18 15.76 10.55
C GLY A 146 5.28 14.25 10.74
N SER A 147 6.20 13.82 11.60
CA SER A 147 6.29 12.42 11.99
C SER A 147 5.15 12.05 12.94
N GLU A 148 4.55 10.89 12.70
CA GLU A 148 3.57 10.29 13.60
C GLU A 148 4.20 9.10 14.31
N LYS A 149 3.75 8.85 15.56
CA LYS A 149 4.33 7.86 16.48
C LYS A 149 4.38 6.43 15.90
N TYR A 150 3.55 6.12 14.91
CA TYR A 150 3.41 4.79 14.32
C TYR A 150 3.90 4.72 12.87
N GLY A 151 4.90 5.53 12.50
CA GLY A 151 5.49 5.50 11.15
C GLY A 151 4.61 6.11 10.06
N ARG A 152 3.54 6.82 10.43
CA ARG A 152 2.71 7.55 9.48
C ARG A 152 3.24 8.97 9.29
N VAL A 153 2.92 9.56 8.14
CA VAL A 153 3.17 10.97 7.89
C VAL A 153 1.91 11.73 8.23
N LEU A 154 2.01 12.70 9.14
CA LEU A 154 0.93 13.64 9.45
C LEU A 154 1.07 14.84 8.51
N ALA A 155 0.07 15.12 7.69
CA ALA A 155 0.15 16.19 6.69
C ALA A 155 -1.15 16.97 6.57
N ASP A 156 -1.03 18.23 6.16
CA ASP A 156 -2.12 18.97 5.57
C ASP A 156 -2.18 18.67 4.07
N VAL A 157 -3.39 18.58 3.53
CA VAL A 157 -3.61 18.13 2.15
C VAL A 157 -4.51 19.12 1.43
N ALA A 158 -4.06 19.53 0.25
CA ALA A 158 -4.79 20.35 -0.70
C ALA A 158 -5.02 19.55 -1.99
N THR A 159 -6.06 19.93 -2.73
CA THR A 159 -6.31 19.44 -4.09
C THR A 159 -6.40 20.64 -5.03
N LYS A 160 -6.52 20.37 -6.33
CA LYS A 160 -6.65 21.43 -7.34
C LYS A 160 -7.84 22.37 -7.10
N ARG A 161 -8.94 21.87 -6.51
CA ARG A 161 -10.16 22.68 -6.25
C ARG A 161 -10.38 22.99 -4.78
N THR A 162 -9.77 22.23 -3.87
CA THR A 162 -9.98 22.35 -2.43
C THR A 162 -8.66 22.74 -1.76
N ALA A 163 -8.59 23.96 -1.21
CA ALA A 163 -7.37 24.44 -0.57
C ALA A 163 -6.98 23.63 0.68
N ASN A 164 -7.95 23.11 1.42
CA ASN A 164 -7.71 22.25 2.57
C ASN A 164 -8.78 21.15 2.67
N VAL A 165 -8.36 19.90 2.46
CA VAL A 165 -9.21 18.71 2.53
C VAL A 165 -9.73 18.47 3.94
N SER A 166 -8.91 18.71 4.97
CA SER A 166 -9.33 18.49 6.36
C SER A 166 -10.44 19.45 6.76
N ALA A 167 -10.34 20.72 6.35
CA ALA A 167 -11.41 21.70 6.53
C ALA A 167 -12.70 21.32 5.78
N ALA A 168 -12.59 20.82 4.55
CA ALA A 168 -13.76 20.36 3.78
C ALA A 168 -14.44 19.14 4.43
N MET A 169 -13.66 18.21 4.98
CA MET A 169 -14.18 17.05 5.71
C MET A 169 -14.91 17.45 7.00
N LEU A 170 -14.38 18.43 7.73
CA LEU A 170 -15.04 19.01 8.90
C LEU A 170 -16.32 19.75 8.53
N ALA A 171 -16.29 20.59 7.49
CA ALA A 171 -17.46 21.34 7.03
C ALA A 171 -18.59 20.43 6.54
N GLY A 172 -18.25 19.28 5.93
CA GLY A 172 -19.21 18.27 5.50
C GLY A 172 -19.73 17.36 6.64
N GLY A 173 -19.23 17.51 7.87
CA GLY A 173 -19.62 16.67 9.00
C GLY A 173 -19.12 15.22 8.92
N TYR A 174 -18.14 14.94 8.06
CA TYR A 174 -17.57 13.61 7.84
C TYR A 174 -16.48 13.25 8.86
N ALA A 175 -15.89 14.25 9.51
CA ALA A 175 -14.85 14.09 10.51
C ALA A 175 -15.10 15.00 11.72
N ARG A 176 -14.45 14.67 12.84
CA ARG A 176 -14.40 15.52 14.04
C ARG A 176 -13.06 16.21 14.12
N SER A 177 -13.04 17.43 14.64
CA SER A 177 -11.78 18.11 14.96
C SER A 177 -11.08 17.35 16.08
N TYR A 178 -9.80 17.08 15.89
CA TYR A 178 -9.00 16.31 16.84
C TYR A 178 -7.63 16.96 17.02
N ASN A 179 -7.41 17.50 18.23
CA ASN A 179 -6.17 18.18 18.62
C ASN A 179 -5.36 17.40 19.67
N GLY A 180 -5.58 16.08 19.74
CA GLY A 180 -5.01 15.22 20.78
C GLY A 180 -5.94 15.10 21.99
N GLY A 181 -6.12 13.87 22.48
CA GLY A 181 -6.99 13.57 23.62
C GLY A 181 -7.70 12.24 23.47
N HIS A 182 -8.73 12.01 24.29
CA HIS A 182 -9.56 10.83 24.17
C HIS A 182 -10.53 10.97 23.00
N ARG A 183 -10.56 9.96 22.13
CA ARG A 183 -11.54 9.88 21.04
C ARG A 183 -12.90 9.51 21.63
N GLY A 184 -13.92 10.30 21.33
CA GLY A 184 -15.31 9.95 21.67
C GLY A 184 -15.83 8.87 20.72
N SER A 185 -16.72 7.99 21.21
CA SER A 185 -17.34 6.96 20.36
C SER A 185 -18.10 7.58 19.18
N TRP A 186 -18.08 6.89 18.04
CA TRP A 186 -18.87 7.24 16.87
C TRP A 186 -20.29 6.65 16.88
N CYS A 187 -20.49 5.60 17.67
CA CYS A 187 -21.80 5.05 17.98
C CYS A 187 -22.68 6.12 18.62
N ALA A 188 -23.90 6.29 18.10
CA ALA A 188 -24.92 6.96 18.89
C ALA A 188 -25.09 6.16 20.19
N ARG A 189 -25.39 6.84 21.30
CA ARG A 189 -25.86 6.18 22.53
C ARG A 189 -27.24 5.55 22.24
N GLY A 190 -27.26 4.46 21.48
CA GLY A 190 -28.39 3.57 21.35
C GLY A 190 -28.60 2.92 22.71
N TRP A 191 -29.78 3.10 23.26
CA TRP A 191 -30.11 2.76 24.62
C TRP A 191 -29.78 1.30 24.90
N ARG A 192 -29.05 1.04 26.00
CA ARG A 192 -29.01 -0.29 26.61
C ARG A 192 -30.46 -0.61 27.00
N PHE A 193 -31.14 -1.42 26.21
CA PHE A 193 -32.32 -2.11 26.72
C PHE A 193 -31.82 -3.05 27.82
N TRP A 194 -32.34 -2.81 29.02
CA TRP A 194 -32.09 -3.59 30.22
C TRP A 194 -32.53 -5.03 30.05
#